data_AF-A0A4D6K4B0-F1
#
_entry.id   AF-A0A4D6K4B0-F1
#
_cell.length_a   1.000
_cell.length_b   1.000
_cell.length_c   1.000
_cell.angle_alpha   90.00
_cell.angle_beta   90.00
_cell.angle_gamma   90.00
#
_symmetry.space_group_name_H-M   'P 1'
#
loop_
_entity.id
_entity.type
_entity.pdbx_description
1 polymer ?
#
loop_
_entity_poly.entity_id
_entity_poly.type
_entity_poly.pdbx_seq_one_letter_code
_entity_poly.pdbx_strand_id
1 'polypeptide(L)' 'MYDSCPVCLGRLRRQVKTPCKHTFCKNCLCNVYKLSPAKTCPLCRAPLEYYISKRNSTIKLVFFS' A
#
# COMPACT_ATOMS: atom_id res chain seq x y z
N MET A 1 10.07 9.17 -14.81
CA MET A 1 10.25 8.44 -13.52
C MET A 1 8.91 7.86 -13.12
N TYR A 2 8.62 6.60 -13.44
CA TYR A 2 7.30 6.02 -13.16
C TYR A 2 7.26 5.47 -11.74
N ASP A 3 6.28 5.92 -10.93
CA ASP A 3 5.97 5.33 -9.63
C ASP A 3 5.54 3.87 -9.89
N SER A 4 6.47 2.95 -9.65
CA SER A 4 6.34 1.53 -9.95
C SER A 4 6.04 0.77 -8.68
N CYS A 5 5.11 -0.17 -8.72
CA CYS A 5 4.78 -0.94 -7.52
C CYS A 5 5.90 -1.94 -7.24
N PRO A 6 6.55 -1.91 -6.07
CA PRO A 6 7.64 -2.83 -5.75
C PRO A 6 7.17 -4.28 -5.54
N VAL A 7 5.86 -4.53 -5.54
CA VAL A 7 5.27 -5.86 -5.38
C VAL A 7 5.01 -6.53 -6.73
N CYS A 8 4.41 -5.81 -7.69
CA CYS A 8 4.16 -6.35 -9.03
C CYS A 8 5.16 -5.87 -10.10
N LEU A 9 6.13 -5.03 -9.71
CA LEU A 9 7.13 -4.39 -10.58
C LEU A 9 6.54 -3.68 -11.80
N GLY A 10 5.25 -3.31 -11.73
CA GLY A 10 4.49 -2.70 -12.81
C GLY A 10 3.94 -1.34 -12.42
N ARG A 11 3.12 -0.76 -13.31
CA ARG A 11 2.48 0.54 -13.09
C ARG A 11 1.52 0.48 -11.90
N LEU A 12 1.58 1.48 -11.02
CA LEU A 12 0.66 1.58 -9.89
C LEU A 12 -0.80 1.71 -10.33
N ARG A 13 -1.61 0.72 -9.95
CA ARG A 13 -3.07 0.66 -10.19
C ARG A 13 -3.79 0.87 -8.87
N ARG A 14 -4.62 1.92 -8.80
CA ARG A 14 -5.25 2.39 -7.55
C ARG A 14 -4.18 2.58 -6.47
N GLN A 15 -3.29 3.54 -6.70
CA GLN A 15 -2.21 3.87 -5.78
C GLN A 15 -2.75 4.15 -4.39
N VAL A 16 -2.21 3.44 -3.41
CA VAL A 16 -2.47 3.67 -1.99
C VAL A 16 -1.14 3.89 -1.31
N LYS A 17 -1.10 4.86 -0.40
CA LYS A 17 0.12 5.18 0.34
C LYS A 17 0.04 4.54 1.71
N THR A 18 1.11 3.91 2.15
CA THR A 18 1.24 3.42 3.51
C THR A 18 1.68 4.56 4.43
N PRO A 19 1.44 4.46 5.75
CA PRO A 19 1.91 5.44 6.72
C PRO A 19 3.44 5.58 6.73
N CYS A 20 4.16 4.52 6.34
CA CYS A 20 5.61 4.55 6.14
C CYS A 20 6.06 5.24 4.83
N LYS A 21 5.18 6.00 4.17
CA LYS A 21 5.46 6.81 2.97
C LYS A 21 5.75 6.03 1.68
N HIS A 22 5.43 4.74 1.62
CA HIS A 22 5.57 3.93 0.39
C HIS A 22 4.24 3.84 -0.37
N THR A 23 4.32 3.78 -1.71
CA THR A 23 3.13 3.67 -2.57
C THR A 23 3.02 2.27 -3.16
N PHE A 24 1.83 1.68 -3.10
CA PHE A 24 1.56 0.36 -3.65
C PHE A 24 0.24 0.35 -4.43
N CYS A 25 0.05 -0.66 -5.28
CA CYS A 25 -1.28 -0.92 -5.82
C CYS A 25 -2.19 -1.38 -4.67
N LYS A 26 -3.43 -0.90 -4.62
CA LYS A 26 -4.42 -1.37 -3.63
C LYS A 26 -4.48 -2.91 -3.55
N ASN A 27 -4.46 -3.56 -4.71
CA ASN A 27 -4.49 -5.03 -4.78
C ASN A 27 -3.21 -5.67 -4.25
N CYS A 28 -2.05 -5.15 -4.67
CA CYS A 28 -0.75 -5.65 -4.22
C CYS A 28 -0.57 -5.50 -2.71
N LEU A 29 -0.95 -4.35 -2.15
CA LEU A 29 -0.85 -4.12 -0.72
C LEU A 29 -1.79 -5.04 0.07
N CYS A 30 -3.03 -5.21 -0.38
CA CYS A 30 -3.98 -6.15 0.23
C CYS A 30 -3.48 -7.59 0.16
N ASN A 31 -2.88 -7.99 -0.97
CA ASN A 31 -2.30 -9.31 -1.14
C ASN A 31 -1.10 -9.52 -0.21
N VAL A 32 -0.19 -8.54 -0.12
CA VAL A 32 0.96 -8.60 0.80
C VAL A 32 0.49 -8.64 2.25
N TYR A 33 -0.53 -7.86 2.62
CA TYR A 33 -1.10 -7.90 3.96
C TYR A 33 -1.68 -9.28 4.31
N LYS A 34 -2.32 -9.97 3.36
CA LYS A 34 -2.85 -11.32 3.55
C LYS A 34 -1.76 -12.39 3.61
N LEU A 35 -0.71 -12.25 2.82
CA LEU A 35 0.40 -13.21 2.77
C LEU A 35 1.39 -13.03 3.92
N SER A 36 1.57 -11.80 4.41
CA SER A 36 2.51 -11.47 5.47
C SER A 36 1.82 -11.64 6.83
N PRO A 37 2.17 -12.65 7.64
CA PRO A 37 1.56 -12.85 8.96
C PRO A 37 1.85 -11.66 9.89
N ALA A 38 3.00 -11.01 9.69
CA ALA A 38 3.41 -9.83 10.46
C ALA A 38 2.65 -8.56 10.04
N LYS A 39 1.91 -8.56 8.92
CA LYS A 39 1.19 -7.39 8.39
C LYS A 39 2.12 -6.18 8.26
N THR A 40 3.31 -6.39 7.70
CA THR A 40 4.35 -5.36 7.58
C THR A 40 4.63 -4.97 6.13
N CYS A 41 5.19 -3.78 5.95
CA CYS A 41 5.59 -3.24 4.67
C CYS A 41 6.74 -4.08 4.08
N PRO A 42 6.67 -4.53 2.82
CA PRO A 42 7.73 -5.35 2.24
C PRO A 42 9.05 -4.60 2.02
N LEU A 43 9.03 -3.26 2.03
CA LEU A 43 10.22 -2.41 1.86
C LEU A 43 10.93 -2.09 3.17
N CYS A 44 10.19 -1.63 4.17
CA CYS A 44 10.75 -1.13 5.43
C CYS A 44 10.32 -1.92 6.66
N ARG A 45 9.51 -2.96 6.49
CA ARG A 45 8.90 -3.77 7.57
C ARG A 45 8.10 -2.96 8.60
N ALA A 46 7.75 -1.72 8.29
CA ALA A 46 6.85 -0.92 9.13
C ALA A 46 5.46 -1.58 9.19
N PRO A 47 4.75 -1.45 10.32
CA PRO A 47 3.41 -2.02 10.48
C PRO A 47 2.43 -1.43 9.44
N LEU A 48 1.67 -2.31 8.78
CA LEU A 48 0.61 -1.98 7.85
C LEU A 48 -0.75 -2.11 8.54
N GLU A 49 -1.06 -1.21 9.46
CA GLU A 49 -2.36 -1.20 10.15
C GLU A 49 -3.46 -0.61 9.26
N TYR A 50 -3.10 0.38 8.45
CA TYR A 50 -3.99 1.03 7.50
C TYR A 50 -3.22 1.51 6.27
N TYR A 51 -3.96 1.84 5.22
CA TYR A 51 -3.45 2.53 4.05
C TYR A 51 -4.25 3.79 3.77
N ILE A 52 -3.59 4.74 3.12
CA ILE A 52 -4.12 6.03 2.73
C ILE A 52 -4.55 5.97 1.26
N SER A 53 -5.83 6.22 1.00
CA SER A 53 -6.40 6.32 -0.34
C SER A 53 -6.77 7.77 -0.63
N LYS A 54 -6.07 8.43 -1.56
CA LYS A 54 -6.42 9.78 -2.01
C LYS A 54 -7.43 9.69 -3.16
N ARG A 55 -8.62 10.29 -3.01
CA ARG A 55 -9.63 10.41 -4.07
C ARG A 55 -10.20 11.83 -4.08
N ASN A 56 -10.07 12.54 -5.20
CA ASN A 56 -10.67 13.86 -5.43
C ASN A 56 -10.48 14.84 -4.25
N SER A 57 -9.25 14.95 -3.75
CA SER A 57 -8.83 15.76 -2.59
C SER A 57 -9.21 15.24 -1.19
N THR A 58 -10.04 14.19 -1.08
CA THR A 58 -10.27 13.52 0.20
C THR A 58 -9.23 12.44 0.45
N ILE A 59 -8.62 12.46 1.64
CA ILE A 59 -7.73 11.42 2.14
C ILE A 59 -8.56 10.46 2.98
N LYS A 60 -8.72 9.22 2.53
CA LYS A 60 -9.38 8.17 3.31
C LYS A 60 -8.35 7.23 3.91
N LEU A 61 -8.36 7.12 5.24
CA LEU A 61 -7.67 6.05 5.95
C LEU A 61 -8.51 4.79 5.85
N VAL A 62 -7.93 3.71 5.34
CA VAL A 62 -8.57 2.41 5.24
C VAL A 62 -7.79 1.43 6.08
N PHE A 63 -8.40 0.99 7.17
CA PHE A 63 -7.85 -0.02 8.05
C PHE A 63 -8.01 -1.39 7.40
N PHE A 64 -7.00 -2.24 7.55
CA PHE A 64 -7.11 -3.64 7.13
C PHE A 64 -7.87 -4.38 8.25
N SER A 65 -9.17 -4.57 8.06
CA SER A 65 -10.00 -5.43 8.91
C SER A 65 -9.68 -6.91 8.68
#